data_AF-Q0UN72-F1
#
_entry.id   AF-Q0UN72-F1
#
_cell.length_a   1.000
_cell.length_b   1.000
_cell.length_c   1.000
_cell.angle_alpha   90.00
_cell.angle_beta   90.00
_cell.angle_gamma   90.00
#
_symmetry.space_group_name_H-M   'P 1'
#
loop_
_entity.id
_entity.type
_entity.pdbx_description
1 polymer ?
#
loop_
_entity_poly.entity_id
_entity_poly.type
_entity_poly.pdbx_seq_one_letter_code
_entity_poly.pdbx_strand_id
1 'polypeptide(L)'
;MSDELRNIFDPSFHQNAYALLTAVVLFRAIYVMEVNIRPRFRSKEREAANPRPHGGVAAVKAREDQRDLVTLRVMWQMITFGLSIFLGGFAIWHLDNEYCSKLIKWRREIGMPWGFVLEGHGWWHLMTGTGAYYYIVWGIWLRHHLNYKQNEYELDWPNFWTVPEIKGKGSSAARDQAKGRKEL
;
A
#
# COMPACT_ATOMS: atom_id res chain seq x y z
N MET A 1 -0.87 -40.63 9.43
CA MET A 1 -0.41 -39.50 10.27
C MET A 1 1.00 -39.00 9.91
N SER A 2 1.71 -39.61 8.95
CA SER A 2 3.02 -39.12 8.46
C SER A 2 2.90 -38.21 7.24
N ASP A 3 1.94 -38.47 6.34
CA ASP A 3 1.81 -37.72 5.08
C ASP A 3 1.13 -36.36 5.24
N GLU A 4 0.17 -36.22 6.16
CA GLU A 4 -0.43 -34.92 6.49
C GLU A 4 0.59 -33.97 7.15
N LEU A 5 1.43 -34.48 8.05
CA LEU A 5 2.48 -33.70 8.71
C LEU A 5 3.57 -33.27 7.72
N ARG A 6 3.90 -34.11 6.73
CA ARG A 6 4.85 -33.77 5.66
C ARG A 6 4.33 -32.63 4.77
N ASN A 7 3.02 -32.52 4.62
CA ASN A 7 2.36 -31.51 3.79
C ASN A 7 2.37 -30.12 4.44
N ILE A 8 2.35 -30.04 5.77
CA ILE A 8 2.39 -28.76 6.50
C ILE A 8 3.78 -28.11 6.42
N PHE A 9 4.86 -28.90 6.36
CA PHE A 9 6.23 -28.39 6.23
C PHE A 9 6.69 -28.19 4.79
N ASP A 10 5.80 -28.34 3.80
CA ASP A 10 6.14 -28.06 2.41
C ASP A 10 6.34 -26.54 2.23
N PRO A 11 7.53 -26.08 1.80
CA PRO A 11 7.77 -24.66 1.52
C PRO A 11 6.84 -24.12 0.42
N SER A 12 6.40 -24.96 -0.51
CA SER A 12 5.48 -24.60 -1.59
C SER A 12 4.07 -24.38 -1.06
N PHE A 13 3.64 -25.17 -0.07
CA PHE A 13 2.35 -24.98 0.59
C PHE A 13 2.29 -23.62 1.30
N HIS A 14 3.34 -23.26 2.04
CA HIS A 14 3.43 -21.96 2.71
C HIS A 14 3.39 -20.78 1.72
N GLN A 15 4.13 -20.88 0.62
CA GLN A 15 4.14 -19.84 -0.43
C GLN A 15 2.75 -19.66 -1.05
N ASN A 16 2.09 -20.76 -1.42
CA ASN A 16 0.76 -20.72 -2.03
C ASN A 16 -0.32 -20.21 -1.08
N ALA A 17 -0.29 -20.64 0.19
CA ALA A 17 -1.22 -20.18 1.21
C ALA A 17 -1.08 -18.68 1.48
N TYR A 18 0.16 -18.19 1.61
CA TYR A 18 0.43 -16.76 1.79
C TYR A 18 -0.03 -15.92 0.59
N ALA A 19 0.24 -16.39 -0.63
CA ALA A 19 -0.19 -15.71 -1.86
C ALA A 19 -1.72 -15.64 -1.95
N LEU A 20 -2.42 -16.74 -1.67
CA LEU A 20 -3.88 -16.80 -1.68
C LEU A 20 -4.50 -15.86 -0.64
N LEU A 21 -4.00 -15.91 0.60
CA LEU A 21 -4.47 -15.04 1.68
C LEU A 21 -4.30 -13.57 1.31
N THR A 22 -3.11 -13.21 0.80
CA THR A 22 -2.79 -11.84 0.39
C THR A 22 -3.70 -11.37 -0.73
N ALA A 23 -3.94 -12.20 -1.75
CA ALA A 23 -4.85 -11.90 -2.84
C ALA A 23 -6.28 -11.67 -2.32
N VAL A 24 -6.82 -12.57 -1.48
CA VAL A 24 -8.18 -12.45 -0.93
C VAL A 24 -8.32 -11.17 -0.11
N VAL A 25 -7.37 -10.86 0.77
CA VAL A 25 -7.40 -9.64 1.58
C VAL A 25 -7.33 -8.39 0.70
N LEU A 26 -6.47 -8.40 -0.32
CA LEU A 26 -6.32 -7.31 -1.28
C LEU A 26 -7.62 -7.07 -2.05
N PHE A 27 -8.16 -8.10 -2.70
CA PHE A 27 -9.39 -7.98 -3.49
C PHE A 27 -10.57 -7.55 -2.62
N ARG A 28 -10.67 -8.08 -1.39
CA ARG A 28 -11.69 -7.65 -0.42
C ARG A 28 -11.53 -6.17 -0.08
N ALA A 29 -10.32 -5.69 0.14
CA ALA A 29 -10.07 -4.29 0.47
C ALA A 29 -10.34 -3.36 -0.73
N ILE A 30 -9.99 -3.76 -1.95
CA ILE A 30 -10.35 -3.04 -3.19
C ILE A 30 -11.87 -2.99 -3.37
N TYR A 31 -12.56 -4.10 -3.15
CA TYR A 31 -14.02 -4.14 -3.21
C TYR A 31 -14.66 -3.19 -2.19
N VAL A 32 -14.19 -3.21 -0.94
CA VAL A 32 -14.65 -2.28 0.10
C VAL A 32 -14.40 -0.83 -0.33
N MET A 33 -13.22 -0.50 -0.85
CA MET A 33 -12.87 0.83 -1.34
C MET A 33 -13.83 1.29 -2.46
N GLU A 34 -14.02 0.48 -3.50
CA GLU A 34 -14.85 0.81 -4.66
C GLU A 34 -16.33 0.97 -4.29
N VAL A 35 -16.87 0.08 -3.45
CA VAL A 35 -18.29 0.13 -3.07
C VAL A 35 -18.57 1.27 -2.09
N ASN A 36 -17.63 1.58 -1.20
CA ASN A 36 -17.89 2.56 -0.14
C ASN A 36 -17.51 3.99 -0.52
N ILE A 37 -16.44 4.19 -1.28
CA ILE A 37 -15.92 5.53 -1.60
C ILE A 37 -16.45 6.01 -2.95
N ARG A 38 -16.71 5.13 -3.92
CA ARG A 38 -17.16 5.58 -5.24
C ARG A 38 -18.59 6.11 -5.16
N PRO A 39 -18.85 7.37 -5.58
CA PRO A 39 -20.19 7.96 -5.50
C PRO A 39 -21.27 7.11 -6.20
N ARG A 40 -20.89 6.39 -7.27
CA ARG A 40 -21.79 5.52 -8.05
C ARG A 40 -22.26 4.27 -7.28
N PHE A 41 -21.46 3.73 -6.37
CA PHE A 41 -21.76 2.47 -5.68
C PHE A 41 -22.06 2.66 -4.18
N ARG A 42 -22.08 3.90 -3.71
CA ARG A 42 -22.28 4.24 -2.30
C ARG A 42 -23.64 3.71 -1.80
N SER A 43 -23.60 2.88 -0.76
CA SER A 43 -24.82 2.32 -0.14
C SER A 43 -25.62 3.42 0.58
N LYS A 44 -26.96 3.32 0.55
CA LYS A 44 -27.86 4.25 1.27
C LYS A 44 -27.58 4.28 2.77
N GLU A 45 -27.21 3.15 3.35
CA GLU A 45 -26.78 3.03 4.76
C GLU A 45 -25.55 3.90 5.05
N ARG A 46 -24.57 3.92 4.13
CA ARG A 46 -23.40 4.78 4.24
C ARG A 46 -23.79 6.25 4.08
N GLU A 47 -24.68 6.58 3.14
CA GLU A 47 -25.18 7.95 3.02
C GLU A 47 -25.83 8.44 4.32
N ALA A 48 -26.62 7.58 4.98
CA ALA A 48 -27.27 7.86 6.26
C ALA A 48 -26.29 7.89 7.46
N ALA A 49 -25.21 7.10 7.41
CA ALA A 49 -24.18 7.09 8.45
C ALA A 49 -23.20 8.28 8.35
N ASN A 50 -23.31 9.12 7.31
CA ASN A 50 -22.47 10.31 7.18
C ASN A 50 -22.83 11.31 8.29
N PRO A 51 -21.90 11.65 9.20
CA PRO A 51 -22.17 12.58 10.29
C PRO A 51 -22.35 14.03 9.81
N ARG A 52 -22.12 14.32 8.52
CA ARG A 52 -22.30 15.66 7.95
C ARG A 52 -23.79 15.88 7.62
N PRO A 53 -24.33 17.07 7.94
CA PRO A 53 -25.76 17.34 7.78
C PRO A 53 -26.21 17.17 6.33
N HIS A 54 -27.30 16.42 6.13
CA HIS A 54 -27.97 16.17 4.84
C HIS A 54 -28.50 17.44 4.11
N GLY A 55 -28.30 18.63 4.68
CA GLY A 55 -28.87 19.91 4.20
C GLY A 55 -27.99 20.74 3.28
N GLY A 56 -26.86 20.22 2.79
CA GLY A 56 -25.99 20.94 1.86
C GLY A 56 -26.57 20.96 0.44
N VAL A 57 -26.73 22.16 -0.14
CA VAL A 57 -27.04 22.43 -1.56
C VAL A 57 -26.34 21.43 -2.48
N ALA A 58 -26.94 21.03 -3.61
CA ALA A 58 -26.35 20.08 -4.58
C ALA A 58 -24.86 20.36 -4.92
N ALA A 59 -24.43 21.62 -4.85
CA ALA A 59 -23.04 22.05 -4.96
C ALA A 59 -22.08 21.48 -3.90
N VAL A 60 -22.53 21.28 -2.65
CA VAL A 60 -21.73 20.66 -1.58
C VAL A 60 -21.53 19.17 -1.84
N LYS A 61 -22.60 18.46 -2.22
CA LYS A 61 -22.53 17.04 -2.61
C LYS A 61 -21.58 16.85 -3.80
N ALA A 62 -21.69 17.69 -4.83
CA ALA A 62 -20.80 17.65 -5.98
C ALA A 62 -19.32 17.87 -5.59
N ARG A 63 -19.02 18.76 -4.63
CA ARG A 63 -17.66 18.96 -4.12
C ARG A 63 -17.15 17.75 -3.34
N GLU A 64 -17.99 17.09 -2.55
CA GLU A 64 -17.62 15.85 -1.85
C GLU A 64 -17.33 14.72 -2.82
N ASP A 65 -18.18 14.53 -3.84
CA ASP A 65 -17.99 13.52 -4.88
C ASP A 65 -16.66 13.75 -5.63
N GLN A 66 -16.31 15.00 -5.93
CA GLN A 66 -15.01 15.33 -6.53
C GLN A 66 -13.84 14.96 -5.62
N ARG A 67 -13.94 15.21 -4.31
CA ARG A 67 -12.90 14.82 -3.35
C ARG A 67 -12.76 13.31 -3.27
N ASP A 68 -13.85 12.57 -3.24
CA ASP A 68 -13.84 11.11 -3.19
C ASP A 68 -13.23 10.50 -4.45
N LEU A 69 -13.48 11.09 -5.63
CA LEU A 69 -12.83 10.68 -6.88
C LEU A 69 -11.32 10.94 -6.90
N VAL A 70 -10.88 12.08 -6.37
CA VAL A 70 -9.44 12.38 -6.22
C VAL A 70 -8.80 11.38 -5.26
N THR A 71 -9.43 11.11 -4.11
CA THR A 71 -8.98 10.10 -3.16
C THR A 71 -8.86 8.72 -3.82
N LEU A 72 -9.87 8.29 -4.58
CA LEU A 72 -9.84 7.00 -5.29
C LEU A 72 -8.69 6.93 -6.28
N ARG A 73 -8.42 8.00 -7.03
CA ARG A 73 -7.28 8.05 -7.96
C ARG A 73 -5.96 7.85 -7.21
N VAL A 74 -5.77 8.55 -6.10
CA VAL A 74 -4.57 8.42 -5.26
C VAL A 74 -4.46 7.00 -4.68
N MET A 75 -5.55 6.44 -4.16
CA MET A 75 -5.58 5.07 -3.65
C MET A 75 -5.19 4.05 -4.73
N TRP A 76 -5.72 4.20 -5.95
CA TRP A 76 -5.34 3.34 -7.07
C TRP A 76 -3.87 3.50 -7.47
N GLN A 77 -3.34 4.72 -7.47
CA GLN A 77 -1.91 4.95 -7.70
C GLN A 77 -1.05 4.23 -6.66
N MET A 78 -1.41 4.29 -5.37
CA MET A 78 -0.70 3.57 -4.30
C MET A 78 -0.76 2.05 -4.48
N ILE A 79 -1.93 1.51 -4.85
CA ILE A 79 -2.11 0.07 -5.10
C ILE A 79 -1.26 -0.37 -6.29
N THR A 80 -1.33 0.34 -7.42
CA THR A 80 -0.56 0.00 -8.62
C THR A 80 0.94 0.09 -8.35
N PHE A 81 1.39 1.14 -7.65
CA PHE A 81 2.81 1.30 -7.32
C PHE A 81 3.29 0.21 -6.35
N GLY A 82 2.55 -0.02 -5.25
CA GLY A 82 2.85 -1.07 -4.28
C GLY A 82 2.86 -2.48 -4.90
N LEU A 83 1.88 -2.79 -5.76
CA LEU A 83 1.84 -4.04 -6.54
C LEU A 83 3.04 -4.18 -7.46
N SER A 84 3.38 -3.12 -8.19
CA SER A 84 4.48 -3.17 -9.14
C SER A 84 5.81 -3.47 -8.46
N ILE A 85 6.06 -2.87 -7.29
CA ILE A 85 7.26 -3.13 -6.49
C ILE A 85 7.21 -4.55 -5.92
N PHE A 86 6.07 -4.98 -5.37
CA PHE A 86 5.94 -6.32 -4.79
C PHE A 86 6.17 -7.43 -5.84
N LEU A 87 5.51 -7.32 -7.00
CA LEU A 87 5.67 -8.26 -8.11
C LEU A 87 7.07 -8.16 -8.74
N GLY A 88 7.65 -6.96 -8.81
CA GLY A 88 9.02 -6.77 -9.25
C GLY A 88 10.02 -7.49 -8.34
N GLY A 89 9.82 -7.40 -7.02
CA GLY A 89 10.56 -8.22 -6.06
C GLY A 89 10.39 -9.71 -6.37
N PHE A 90 9.15 -10.17 -6.59
CA PHE A 90 8.86 -11.60 -6.78
C PHE A 90 9.53 -12.14 -8.03
N ALA A 91 9.54 -11.34 -9.10
CA ALA A 91 10.26 -11.65 -10.32
C ALA A 91 11.77 -11.77 -10.06
N ILE A 92 12.36 -10.86 -9.27
CA ILE A 92 13.79 -10.92 -8.91
C ILE A 92 14.08 -12.18 -8.08
N TRP A 93 13.23 -12.52 -7.10
CA TRP A 93 13.39 -13.73 -6.31
C TRP A 93 13.28 -15.01 -7.16
N HIS A 94 12.32 -15.04 -8.08
CA HIS A 94 12.16 -16.17 -8.99
C HIS A 94 13.38 -16.34 -9.91
N LEU A 95 13.88 -15.24 -10.48
CA LEU A 95 15.11 -15.20 -11.27
C LEU A 95 16.32 -15.67 -10.44
N ASP A 96 16.44 -15.23 -9.19
CA ASP A 96 17.55 -15.62 -8.30
C ASP A 96 17.55 -17.13 -8.01
N ASN A 97 16.37 -17.74 -7.84
CA ASN A 97 16.24 -19.18 -7.67
C ASN A 97 16.61 -19.96 -8.94
N GLU A 98 16.17 -19.51 -10.13
CA GLU A 98 16.47 -20.20 -11.39
C GLU A 98 17.96 -20.10 -11.79
N TYR A 99 18.56 -18.92 -11.59
CA TYR A 99 19.94 -18.63 -12.04
C TYR A 99 20.98 -18.70 -10.93
N CYS A 100 20.65 -19.27 -9.77
CA CYS A 100 21.48 -19.35 -8.57
C CYS A 100 22.94 -19.76 -8.85
N SER A 101 23.16 -20.80 -9.66
CA SER A 101 24.52 -21.30 -9.98
C SER A 101 25.35 -20.32 -10.84
N LYS A 102 24.70 -19.53 -11.70
CA LYS A 102 25.37 -18.49 -12.51
C LYS A 102 25.63 -17.23 -11.67
N LEU A 103 24.67 -16.82 -10.85
CA LEU A 103 24.79 -15.65 -9.96
C LEU A 103 25.89 -15.86 -8.91
N ILE A 104 26.04 -17.07 -8.36
CA ILE A 104 27.13 -17.39 -7.43
C ILE A 104 28.50 -17.29 -8.11
N LYS A 105 28.63 -17.75 -9.37
CA LYS A 105 29.89 -17.65 -10.13
C LYS A 105 30.22 -16.19 -10.43
N TRP A 106 29.25 -15.42 -10.91
CA TRP A 106 29.43 -13.98 -11.17
C TRP A 106 29.76 -13.19 -9.90
N ARG A 107 29.13 -13.49 -8.76
CA ARG A 107 29.46 -12.86 -7.47
C ARG A 107 30.91 -13.15 -7.05
N ARG A 108 31.42 -14.34 -7.32
CA ARG A 108 32.83 -14.72 -7.03
C ARG A 108 33.82 -14.03 -7.97
N GLU A 109 33.44 -13.77 -9.22
CA GLU A 109 34.28 -13.10 -10.21
C GLU A 109 34.30 -11.57 -10.05
N ILE A 110 33.17 -10.97 -9.64
CA ILE A 110 33.00 -9.51 -9.54
C ILE A 110 33.55 -8.94 -8.22
N GLY A 111 33.57 -9.74 -7.14
CA GLY A 111 34.07 -9.30 -5.83
C GLY A 111 33.21 -8.22 -5.15
N MET A 112 33.73 -7.62 -4.07
CA MET A 112 33.05 -6.54 -3.33
C MET A 112 33.35 -5.17 -3.95
N PRO A 113 32.41 -4.20 -3.97
CA PRO A 113 31.10 -4.17 -3.31
C PRO A 113 29.91 -4.67 -4.15
N TRP A 114 30.11 -4.88 -5.46
CA TRP A 114 29.04 -5.26 -6.40
C TRP A 114 28.46 -6.66 -6.15
N GLY A 115 29.16 -7.52 -5.41
CA GLY A 115 28.62 -8.78 -4.92
C GLY A 115 27.38 -8.64 -4.02
N PHE A 116 27.23 -7.52 -3.30
CA PHE A 116 26.04 -7.22 -2.50
C PHE A 116 24.83 -6.83 -3.36
N VAL A 117 25.07 -6.10 -4.45
CA VAL A 117 24.02 -5.73 -5.41
C VAL A 117 23.50 -6.95 -6.17
N LEU A 118 24.34 -7.98 -6.34
CA LEU A 118 23.96 -9.26 -6.96
C LEU A 118 23.20 -10.20 -6.00
N GLU A 119 23.00 -9.83 -4.73
CA GLU A 119 22.13 -10.60 -3.82
C GLU A 119 20.66 -10.29 -4.13
N GLY A 120 20.12 -10.96 -5.16
CA GLY A 120 18.71 -10.85 -5.56
C GLY A 120 17.76 -11.11 -4.39
N HIS A 121 18.14 -12.01 -3.48
CA HIS A 121 17.42 -12.28 -2.23
C HIS A 121 17.30 -11.04 -1.31
N GLY A 122 18.32 -10.18 -1.22
CA GLY A 122 18.26 -8.95 -0.45
C GLY A 122 17.30 -7.92 -1.07
N TRP A 123 17.36 -7.78 -2.40
CA TRP A 123 16.44 -6.92 -3.15
C TRP A 123 14.99 -7.39 -3.06
N TRP A 124 14.76 -8.70 -3.07
CA TRP A 124 13.45 -9.29 -2.83
C TRP A 124 12.85 -8.83 -1.50
N HIS A 125 13.60 -8.91 -0.39
CA HIS A 125 13.12 -8.44 0.92
C HIS A 125 12.84 -6.93 0.95
N LEU A 126 13.72 -6.13 0.35
CA LEU A 126 13.54 -4.68 0.29
C LEU A 126 12.30 -4.29 -0.52
N MET A 127 12.10 -4.92 -1.68
CA MET A 127 10.97 -4.61 -2.57
C MET A 127 9.65 -5.12 -2.00
N THR A 128 9.60 -6.36 -1.49
CA THR A 128 8.38 -6.88 -0.86
C THR A 128 8.02 -6.14 0.41
N GLY A 129 9.01 -5.81 1.25
CA GLY A 129 8.81 -5.00 2.44
C GLY A 129 8.29 -3.61 2.10
N THR A 130 8.83 -2.98 1.06
CA THR A 130 8.33 -1.69 0.57
C THR A 130 6.90 -1.81 0.03
N GLY A 131 6.61 -2.79 -0.83
CA GLY A 131 5.26 -3.03 -1.34
C GLY A 131 4.24 -3.27 -0.22
N ALA A 132 4.60 -4.08 0.78
CA ALA A 132 3.79 -4.32 1.97
C ALA A 132 3.55 -3.05 2.80
N TYR A 133 4.57 -2.18 2.93
CA TYR A 133 4.41 -0.89 3.58
C TYR A 133 3.37 -0.02 2.86
N TYR A 134 3.46 0.10 1.52
CA TYR A 134 2.48 0.85 0.73
C TYR A 134 1.06 0.31 0.95
N TYR A 135 0.91 -1.02 1.04
CA TYR A 135 -0.37 -1.65 1.35
C TYR A 135 -0.91 -1.33 2.74
N ILE A 136 -0.05 -1.36 3.76
CA ILE A 136 -0.45 -1.03 5.14
C ILE A 136 -0.90 0.42 5.20
N VAL A 137 -0.12 1.36 4.65
CA VAL A 137 -0.48 2.78 4.63
C VAL A 137 -1.78 3.01 3.85
N TRP A 138 -1.91 2.41 2.66
CA TRP A 138 -3.16 2.45 1.91
C TRP A 138 -4.35 1.91 2.71
N GLY A 139 -4.19 0.79 3.42
CA GLY A 139 -5.24 0.21 4.26
C GLY A 139 -5.62 1.09 5.45
N ILE A 140 -4.66 1.75 6.09
CA ILE A 140 -4.92 2.73 7.16
C ILE A 140 -5.67 3.94 6.58
N TRP A 141 -5.22 4.45 5.42
CA TRP A 141 -5.85 5.57 4.73
C TRP A 141 -7.31 5.25 4.34
N LEU A 142 -7.55 4.05 3.82
CA LEU A 142 -8.88 3.52 3.54
C LEU A 142 -9.74 3.51 4.80
N ARG A 143 -9.25 2.99 5.94
CA ARG A 143 -9.99 2.99 7.21
C ARG A 143 -10.34 4.39 7.69
N HIS A 144 -9.46 5.38 7.52
CA HIS A 144 -9.79 6.78 7.87
C HIS A 144 -10.95 7.32 7.02
N HIS A 145 -11.00 6.98 5.73
CA HIS A 145 -12.12 7.33 4.85
C HIS A 145 -13.40 6.55 5.17
N LEU A 146 -13.28 5.29 5.60
CA LEU A 146 -14.43 4.51 6.02
C LEU A 146 -15.07 5.04 7.32
N ASN A 147 -14.27 5.64 8.21
CA ASN A 147 -14.73 6.20 9.48
C ASN A 147 -15.06 7.71 9.43
N TYR A 148 -15.18 8.31 8.25
CA TYR A 148 -15.42 9.76 8.06
C TYR A 148 -14.36 10.71 8.65
N LYS A 149 -13.20 10.17 9.07
CA LYS A 149 -12.07 10.94 9.63
C LYS A 149 -11.12 11.50 8.57
N GLN A 150 -11.52 11.50 7.29
CA GLN A 150 -10.71 12.00 6.17
C GLN A 150 -10.35 13.51 6.25
N ASN A 151 -11.01 14.27 7.13
CA ASN A 151 -10.69 15.68 7.35
C ASN A 151 -9.63 15.88 8.44
N GLU A 152 -9.41 14.89 9.31
CA GLU A 152 -8.44 14.95 10.40
C GLU A 152 -7.04 14.52 9.95
N TYR A 153 -6.95 13.70 8.90
CA TYR A 153 -5.70 13.13 8.40
C TYR A 153 -5.48 13.51 6.94
N GLU A 154 -4.22 13.75 6.58
CA GLU A 154 -3.74 14.03 5.24
C GLU A 154 -2.67 13.02 4.85
N LEU A 155 -2.70 12.59 3.59
CA LEU A 155 -1.67 11.71 3.04
C LEU A 155 -0.56 12.60 2.51
N ASP A 156 0.56 12.62 3.23
CA ASP A 156 1.76 13.31 2.79
C ASP A 156 2.55 12.39 1.86
N TRP A 157 2.39 12.61 0.56
CA TRP A 157 3.15 11.92 -0.47
C TRP A 157 3.50 12.87 -1.63
N PRO A 158 4.49 13.76 -1.43
CA PRO A 158 4.82 14.81 -2.40
C PRO A 158 5.54 14.27 -3.63
N ASN A 159 6.35 13.22 -3.48
CA ASN A 159 7.14 12.63 -4.57
C ASN A 159 7.19 11.11 -4.47
N PHE A 160 7.43 10.45 -5.60
CA PHE A 160 7.58 8.99 -5.68
C PHE A 160 8.81 8.44 -4.93
N TRP A 161 9.80 9.29 -4.61
CA TRP A 161 10.94 8.95 -3.77
C TRP A 161 10.67 9.09 -2.27
N THR A 162 9.58 9.77 -1.90
CA THR A 162 9.18 9.92 -0.49
C THR A 162 8.22 8.80 -0.12
N VAL A 163 8.35 8.34 1.12
CA VAL A 163 7.51 7.28 1.66
C VAL A 163 6.15 7.89 2.06
N PRO A 164 5.01 7.30 1.64
CA PRO A 164 3.70 7.87 1.95
C PRO A 164 3.43 7.78 3.45
N GLU A 165 3.14 8.91 4.09
CA GLU A 165 2.87 9.00 5.53
C GLU A 165 1.49 9.62 5.78
N ILE A 166 0.75 9.09 6.75
CA ILE A 166 -0.53 9.64 7.17
C ILE A 166 -0.29 10.58 8.35
N LYS A 167 -0.44 11.89 8.11
CA LYS A 167 -0.25 12.93 9.13
C LYS A 167 -1.58 13.51 9.56
N GLY A 168 -1.74 13.77 10.85
CA GLY A 168 -2.90 14.53 11.34
C GLY A 168 -2.78 15.99 10.89
N LYS A 169 -3.85 16.58 10.34
CA LYS A 169 -3.88 17.99 9.91
C LYS A 169 -3.56 18.96 11.05
N GLY A 170 -3.91 18.60 12.29
CA GLY A 170 -3.53 19.37 13.48
C GLY A 170 -2.03 19.36 13.78
N SER A 171 -1.29 18.35 13.32
CA SER A 171 0.17 18.23 13.51
C SER A 171 0.95 18.98 12.43
N SER A 172 0.51 18.95 11.16
CA SER A 172 1.15 19.74 10.08
C SER A 172 1.05 21.24 10.33
N ALA A 173 -0.12 21.76 10.73
CA ALA A 173 -0.29 23.19 11.01
C ALA A 173 0.61 23.67 12.18
N ALA A 174 0.79 22.84 13.21
CA ALA A 174 1.67 23.16 14.34
C ALA A 174 3.16 23.11 13.95
N ARG A 175 3.54 22.20 13.04
CA ARG A 175 4.94 22.00 12.61
C ARG A 175 5.38 23.03 11.56
N ASP A 176 4.48 23.46 10.67
CA ASP A 176 4.74 24.54 9.72
C ASP A 176 4.83 25.91 10.41
N GLN A 177 3.99 26.16 11.44
CA GLN A 177 4.16 27.34 12.29
C GLN A 177 5.48 27.32 13.06
N ALA A 178 5.93 26.16 13.54
CA ALA A 178 7.21 26.02 14.23
C ALA A 178 8.42 26.19 13.28
N LYS A 179 8.27 25.87 11.99
CA LYS A 179 9.32 26.04 10.98
C LYS A 179 9.41 27.49 10.51
N GLY A 180 8.29 28.17 10.26
CA GLY A 180 8.27 29.60 9.89
C GLY A 180 8.75 30.54 10.99
N ARG A 181 8.71 30.13 12.27
CA ARG A 181 9.23 30.91 13.41
C ARG A 181 10.75 30.81 13.59
N LYS A 182 11.41 29.84 12.95
CA LYS A 182 12.88 29.65 13.05
C LYS A 182 13.65 30.31 11.90
N GLU A 183 12.95 30.84 10.90
CA GLU A 183 13.53 31.53 9.74
C GLU A 183 13.37 33.05 9.81
N LEU A 184 12.97 33.58 10.97
CA LEU A 184 12.96 35.00 11.38
C LEU A 184 13.89 35.19 12.58
#